data_AF-A0A7S8E938-F1
#
_entry.id   AF-A0A7S8E938-F1
#
_cell.length_a   1.000
_cell.length_b   1.000
_cell.length_c   1.000
_cell.angle_alpha   90.00
_cell.angle_beta   90.00
_cell.angle_gamma   90.00
#
_symmetry.space_group_name_H-M   'P 1'
#
loop_
_entity.id
_entity.type
_entity.pdbx_description
1 polymer ?
#
loop_
_entity_poly.entity_id
_entity_poly.type
_entity_poly.pdbx_seq_one_letter_code
_entity_poly.pdbx_strand_id
1 'polypeptide(L)'
;MKLHLNQRLSKMMLITVFAISMMAVPSIFAEPMVQTIYSWSGSLTPNASFDRPAFYHGTCHGGLTGTTTYFKQISFKVDPADSYTFVVSAFGNGASDSALVLYQGFNPSSPDSNCLGGGTGSSHHGAYIKEDLQPDTIYTLVVTSVSASTAASFTVDFKGEGHVYIIEPSSEGGIPDGRINRKDAGPVVVFPDYEGGIHVYSPEGVLLTTVSSAEFDAVGVPSDENAIIKQESGVTVVRLTTGEYQVNAYTWEGKLYTFIFDAPTTDSAYTSFEAS
;
A
#
# COMPACT_ATOMS: atom_id res chain seq x y z
N MET A 1 68.29 63.33 3.87
CA MET A 1 67.19 63.74 2.98
C MET A 1 65.91 63.09 3.50
N LYS A 2 64.95 63.91 3.95
CA LYS A 2 63.77 63.53 4.72
C LYS A 2 62.70 62.85 3.86
N LEU A 3 62.01 61.88 4.47
CA LEU A 3 60.73 61.29 4.03
C LEU A 3 59.66 62.35 3.71
N HIS A 4 58.80 62.06 2.73
CA HIS A 4 57.32 62.25 2.71
C HIS A 4 56.77 61.45 1.50
N LEU A 5 56.12 60.30 1.71
CA LEU A 5 54.72 60.11 2.09
C LEU A 5 53.76 60.86 1.15
N ASN A 6 53.14 60.14 0.21
CA ASN A 6 51.79 60.49 -0.24
C ASN A 6 50.94 59.26 -0.52
N GLN A 7 49.86 59.21 0.27
CA GLN A 7 48.80 58.23 0.41
C GLN A 7 47.93 58.14 -0.85
N ARG A 8 47.59 56.90 -1.25
CA ARG A 8 46.23 56.29 -1.23
C ARG A 8 45.17 56.99 -2.08
N LEU A 9 44.59 56.23 -3.00
CA LEU A 9 43.14 56.03 -3.07
C LEU A 9 42.85 54.72 -3.82
N SER A 10 42.86 53.63 -3.06
CA SER A 10 42.36 52.33 -3.48
C SER A 10 40.83 52.40 -3.47
N LYS A 11 40.20 52.53 -4.64
CA LYS A 11 38.77 52.27 -4.82
C LYS A 11 38.62 50.78 -5.14
N MET A 12 38.70 49.95 -4.11
CA MET A 12 38.36 48.53 -4.21
C MET A 12 36.86 48.41 -3.90
N MET A 13 36.08 48.29 -4.96
CA MET A 13 34.64 48.11 -4.94
C MET A 13 34.33 46.70 -4.40
N LEU A 14 33.93 46.62 -3.14
CA LEU A 14 33.51 45.37 -2.50
C LEU A 14 32.08 45.05 -2.96
N ILE A 15 31.96 44.34 -4.09
CA ILE A 15 30.70 43.76 -4.54
C ILE A 15 30.41 42.55 -3.65
N THR A 16 29.51 42.74 -2.70
CA THR A 16 28.99 41.66 -1.85
C THR A 16 27.95 40.90 -2.68
N VAL A 17 28.36 39.78 -3.26
CA VAL A 17 27.45 38.83 -3.92
C VAL A 17 26.74 38.04 -2.83
N PHE A 18 25.48 38.38 -2.54
CA PHE A 18 24.59 37.53 -1.76
C PHE A 18 24.20 36.33 -2.64
N ALA A 19 24.93 35.23 -2.50
CA ALA A 19 24.53 33.93 -3.05
C ALA A 19 23.37 33.41 -2.20
N ILE A 20 22.13 33.64 -2.66
CA ILE A 20 20.95 32.96 -2.13
C ILE A 20 21.06 31.50 -2.57
N SER A 21 21.64 30.67 -1.71
CA SER A 21 21.63 29.22 -1.85
C SER A 21 20.18 28.76 -1.67
N MET A 22 19.45 28.62 -2.78
CA MET A 22 18.20 27.87 -2.80
C MET A 22 18.56 26.40 -2.54
N MET A 23 18.56 26.00 -1.27
CA MET A 23 18.53 24.59 -0.92
C MET A 23 17.21 24.04 -1.45
N ALA A 24 17.27 23.37 -2.59
CA ALA A 24 16.18 22.53 -3.06
C ALA A 24 15.95 21.48 -1.98
N VAL A 25 14.85 21.62 -1.24
CA VAL A 25 14.40 20.58 -0.31
C VAL A 25 13.93 19.43 -1.22
N PRO A 26 14.63 18.28 -1.27
CA PRO A 26 14.13 17.14 -2.01
C PRO A 26 12.77 16.78 -1.41
N SER A 27 11.72 16.83 -2.22
CA SER A 27 10.41 16.33 -1.81
C SER A 27 10.52 14.81 -1.68
N ILE A 28 10.64 14.34 -0.44
CA ILE A 28 10.60 12.91 -0.12
C ILE A 28 9.12 12.53 -0.10
N PHE A 29 8.57 12.25 -1.27
CA PHE A 29 7.31 11.51 -1.33
C PHE A 29 7.63 10.10 -0.84
N ALA A 30 7.01 9.67 0.27
CA ALA A 30 7.03 8.26 0.65
C ALA A 30 6.34 7.50 -0.47
N GLU A 31 7.11 6.72 -1.23
CA GLU A 31 6.52 5.76 -2.14
C GLU A 31 5.76 4.72 -1.31
N PRO A 32 4.54 4.34 -1.71
CA PRO A 32 3.75 3.36 -0.97
C PRO A 32 4.57 2.09 -0.76
N MET A 33 4.44 1.41 0.39
CA MET A 33 5.20 0.19 0.66
C MET A 33 4.88 -0.86 -0.42
N VAL A 34 5.88 -1.09 -1.26
CA VAL A 34 5.76 -1.88 -2.47
C VAL A 34 6.24 -3.31 -2.15
N GLN A 35 5.32 -4.21 -1.80
CA GLN A 35 5.68 -5.62 -1.61
C GLN A 35 5.71 -6.32 -2.97
N THR A 36 6.90 -6.75 -3.40
CA THR A 36 7.05 -7.65 -4.55
C THR A 36 6.54 -9.04 -4.17
N ILE A 37 5.49 -9.50 -4.85
CA ILE A 37 4.90 -10.81 -4.58
C ILE A 37 5.04 -11.71 -5.81
N TYR A 38 5.52 -12.93 -5.57
CA TYR A 38 5.65 -13.97 -6.60
C TYR A 38 4.49 -14.97 -6.59
N SER A 39 3.68 -14.97 -5.52
CA SER A 39 2.55 -15.91 -5.36
C SER A 39 1.43 -15.33 -4.50
N TRP A 40 0.17 -15.55 -4.89
CA TRP A 40 -1.03 -15.25 -4.11
C TRP A 40 -1.81 -16.53 -3.83
N SER A 41 -2.22 -16.77 -2.59
CA SER A 41 -2.99 -17.97 -2.22
C SER A 41 -4.33 -17.62 -1.58
N GLY A 42 -5.30 -18.50 -1.72
CA GLY A 42 -6.63 -18.32 -1.13
C GLY A 42 -7.44 -19.61 -1.09
N SER A 43 -8.70 -19.50 -0.71
CA SER A 43 -9.66 -20.60 -0.75
C SER A 43 -11.03 -20.17 -1.27
N LEU A 44 -11.67 -21.04 -2.02
CA LEU A 44 -13.06 -20.96 -2.48
C LEU A 44 -13.92 -21.84 -1.57
N THR A 45 -15.03 -21.29 -1.10
CA THR A 45 -15.97 -21.99 -0.20
C THR A 45 -17.26 -22.31 -0.96
N PRO A 46 -17.71 -23.58 -1.04
CA PRO A 46 -18.82 -24.01 -1.89
C PRO A 46 -20.05 -23.13 -1.78
N ASN A 47 -20.68 -22.85 -2.92
CA ASN A 47 -21.95 -22.13 -2.97
C ASN A 47 -22.84 -22.75 -4.06
N ALA A 48 -24.04 -23.18 -3.69
CA ALA A 48 -24.99 -23.83 -4.59
C ALA A 48 -25.46 -22.91 -5.75
N SER A 49 -25.29 -21.59 -5.61
CA SER A 49 -25.70 -20.58 -6.58
C SER A 49 -24.53 -19.91 -7.30
N PHE A 50 -23.42 -20.62 -7.54
CA PHE A 50 -22.18 -20.02 -8.02
C PHE A 50 -22.21 -19.47 -9.46
N ASP A 51 -21.42 -18.43 -9.66
CA ASP A 51 -21.19 -17.81 -10.95
C ASP A 51 -20.18 -18.65 -11.77
N ARG A 52 -20.54 -18.98 -13.01
CA ARG A 52 -19.61 -19.61 -13.95
C ARG A 52 -18.92 -18.55 -14.79
N PRO A 53 -17.62 -18.69 -15.10
CA PRO A 53 -17.06 -17.97 -16.23
C PRO A 53 -17.88 -18.31 -17.47
N ALA A 54 -18.41 -17.29 -18.14
CA ALA A 54 -18.99 -17.45 -19.47
C ALA A 54 -18.22 -16.57 -20.42
N PHE A 55 -17.79 -17.15 -21.52
CA PHE A 55 -17.01 -16.46 -22.54
C PHE A 55 -17.88 -15.59 -23.47
N TYR A 56 -19.21 -15.68 -23.35
CA TYR A 56 -20.17 -14.83 -24.07
C TYR A 56 -21.42 -14.58 -23.22
N HIS A 57 -21.68 -13.31 -22.91
CA HIS A 57 -22.92 -12.89 -22.25
C HIS A 57 -23.39 -11.56 -22.84
N GLY A 58 -24.47 -11.59 -23.64
CA GLY A 58 -24.99 -10.40 -24.33
C GLY A 58 -23.97 -9.75 -25.27
N THR A 59 -23.69 -8.46 -25.03
CA THR A 59 -22.71 -7.67 -25.81
C THR A 59 -21.27 -7.82 -25.31
N CYS A 60 -21.03 -8.67 -24.31
CA CYS A 60 -19.72 -8.78 -23.66
C CYS A 60 -18.99 -10.06 -24.08
N HIS A 61 -17.70 -9.90 -24.43
CA HIS A 61 -16.78 -10.96 -24.86
C HIS A 61 -16.25 -11.79 -23.68
N GLY A 62 -17.10 -12.04 -22.69
CA GLY A 62 -16.84 -12.88 -21.54
C GLY A 62 -16.86 -12.13 -20.21
N GLY A 63 -17.02 -12.91 -19.14
CA GLY A 63 -17.11 -12.44 -17.76
C GLY A 63 -17.63 -13.54 -16.83
N LEU A 64 -18.09 -13.15 -15.64
CA LEU A 64 -18.80 -14.05 -14.73
C LEU A 64 -20.31 -14.02 -15.05
N THR A 65 -20.99 -15.16 -14.95
CA THR A 65 -22.43 -15.26 -15.14
C THR A 65 -23.11 -15.63 -13.83
N GLY A 66 -23.54 -14.60 -13.10
CA GLY A 66 -24.34 -14.74 -11.89
C GLY A 66 -24.22 -13.52 -10.98
N THR A 67 -24.86 -13.59 -9.82
CA THR A 67 -24.97 -12.48 -8.87
C THR A 67 -24.33 -12.83 -7.52
N THR A 68 -23.46 -13.84 -7.46
CA THR A 68 -22.93 -14.38 -6.20
C THR A 68 -21.43 -14.19 -6.08
N THR A 69 -20.90 -14.32 -4.86
CA THR A 69 -19.49 -14.07 -4.54
C THR A 69 -18.64 -15.35 -4.53
N TYR A 70 -18.94 -16.34 -5.37
CA TYR A 70 -18.13 -17.56 -5.49
C TYR A 70 -16.87 -17.34 -6.34
N PHE A 71 -16.05 -16.40 -5.91
CA PHE A 71 -14.75 -16.12 -6.48
C PHE A 71 -13.86 -15.52 -5.39
N LYS A 72 -12.56 -15.58 -5.62
CA LYS A 72 -11.61 -14.71 -4.94
C LYS A 72 -11.06 -13.74 -5.96
N GLN A 73 -10.74 -12.55 -5.49
CA GLN A 73 -10.13 -11.54 -6.33
C GLN A 73 -8.95 -10.93 -5.60
N ILE A 74 -8.04 -10.38 -6.38
CA ILE A 74 -6.96 -9.53 -5.90
C ILE A 74 -6.77 -8.41 -6.90
N SER A 75 -6.65 -7.18 -6.39
CA SER A 75 -6.23 -6.06 -7.22
C SER A 75 -4.71 -5.95 -7.17
N PHE A 76 -4.09 -5.54 -8.26
CA PHE A 76 -2.64 -5.39 -8.33
C PHE A 76 -2.23 -4.39 -9.41
N LYS A 77 -0.98 -3.96 -9.37
CA LYS A 77 -0.31 -3.24 -10.47
C LYS A 77 1.09 -3.82 -10.71
N VAL A 78 1.75 -3.43 -11.79
CA VAL A 78 3.07 -3.94 -12.18
C VAL A 78 4.08 -2.83 -12.43
N ASP A 79 5.36 -3.18 -12.43
CA ASP A 79 6.47 -2.34 -12.90
C ASP A 79 7.65 -3.25 -13.31
N PRO A 80 8.13 -3.22 -14.59
CA PRO A 80 7.78 -2.31 -15.68
C PRO A 80 6.61 -2.81 -16.56
N ALA A 81 6.37 -2.10 -17.67
CA ALA A 81 5.54 -2.59 -18.77
C ALA A 81 6.16 -3.86 -19.38
N ASP A 82 5.50 -5.00 -19.25
CA ASP A 82 6.00 -6.27 -19.79
C ASP A 82 4.88 -7.33 -19.90
N SER A 83 5.24 -8.49 -20.42
CA SER A 83 4.42 -9.69 -20.53
C SER A 83 4.43 -10.49 -19.23
N TYR A 84 3.34 -10.44 -18.48
CA TYR A 84 3.16 -11.19 -17.23
C TYR A 84 2.34 -12.45 -17.46
N THR A 85 2.74 -13.54 -16.81
CA THR A 85 2.06 -14.83 -16.78
C THR A 85 1.56 -15.12 -15.38
N PHE A 86 0.29 -15.50 -15.27
CA PHE A 86 -0.38 -15.93 -14.05
C PHE A 86 -0.72 -17.40 -14.20
N VAL A 87 -0.29 -18.24 -13.26
CA VAL A 87 -0.53 -19.68 -13.32
C VAL A 87 -1.15 -20.13 -12.02
N VAL A 88 -2.30 -20.80 -12.08
CA VAL A 88 -2.79 -21.49 -10.89
C VAL A 88 -2.07 -22.83 -10.73
N SER A 89 -1.29 -22.99 -9.67
CA SER A 89 -0.47 -24.19 -9.44
C SER A 89 -1.13 -25.27 -8.58
N ALA A 90 -2.20 -24.95 -7.83
CA ALA A 90 -2.95 -25.93 -7.06
C ALA A 90 -4.45 -25.60 -7.05
N PHE A 91 -5.31 -26.59 -7.27
CA PHE A 91 -6.70 -26.62 -6.80
C PHE A 91 -6.85 -27.92 -6.00
N GLY A 92 -7.19 -27.82 -4.71
CA GLY A 92 -7.28 -28.97 -3.82
C GLY A 92 -8.24 -30.08 -4.31
N ASN A 93 -8.05 -31.30 -3.78
CA ASN A 93 -8.74 -32.54 -4.17
C ASN A 93 -10.24 -32.38 -4.43
N GLY A 94 -10.64 -32.40 -5.72
CA GLY A 94 -12.03 -32.57 -6.15
C GLY A 94 -12.58 -31.50 -7.11
N ALA A 95 -11.90 -30.37 -7.29
CA ALA A 95 -12.20 -29.42 -8.36
C ALA A 95 -11.21 -29.63 -9.51
N SER A 96 -11.67 -30.20 -10.63
CA SER A 96 -10.82 -30.38 -11.82
C SER A 96 -10.54 -29.06 -12.55
N ASP A 97 -11.41 -28.07 -12.36
CA ASP A 97 -11.47 -26.90 -13.22
C ASP A 97 -11.32 -25.62 -12.40
N SER A 98 -10.20 -24.96 -12.65
CA SER A 98 -9.93 -23.59 -12.21
C SER A 98 -10.26 -22.63 -13.33
N ALA A 99 -10.68 -21.43 -12.99
CA ALA A 99 -10.77 -20.33 -13.93
C ALA A 99 -10.04 -19.11 -13.41
N LEU A 100 -9.20 -18.55 -14.26
CA LEU A 100 -8.60 -17.23 -14.07
C LEU A 100 -9.26 -16.27 -15.04
N VAL A 101 -9.54 -15.05 -14.56
CA VAL A 101 -10.02 -13.95 -15.38
C VAL A 101 -9.30 -12.67 -14.94
N LEU A 102 -8.77 -11.91 -15.90
CA LEU A 102 -8.10 -10.63 -15.64
C LEU A 102 -8.98 -9.46 -16.09
N TYR A 103 -9.16 -8.47 -15.22
CA TYR A 103 -9.96 -7.27 -15.49
C TYR A 103 -9.12 -5.99 -15.35
N GLN A 104 -9.44 -4.98 -16.16
CA GLN A 104 -9.02 -3.59 -15.95
C GLN A 104 -10.20 -2.84 -15.30
N GLY A 105 -10.34 -3.00 -13.98
CA GLY A 105 -11.51 -2.57 -13.21
C GLY A 105 -12.56 -3.70 -13.08
N PHE A 106 -12.91 -4.01 -11.83
CA PHE A 106 -13.88 -5.06 -11.50
C PHE A 106 -14.79 -4.59 -10.36
N ASN A 107 -16.11 -4.65 -10.57
CA ASN A 107 -17.13 -4.38 -9.58
C ASN A 107 -17.63 -5.70 -8.97
N PRO A 108 -17.18 -6.09 -7.77
CA PRO A 108 -17.59 -7.34 -7.13
C PRO A 108 -19.08 -7.37 -6.72
N SER A 109 -19.74 -6.20 -6.63
CA SER A 109 -21.16 -6.10 -6.29
C SER A 109 -22.08 -6.41 -7.47
N SER A 110 -21.55 -6.39 -8.70
CA SER A 110 -22.27 -6.80 -9.91
C SER A 110 -21.30 -7.53 -10.84
N PRO A 111 -20.87 -8.76 -10.46
CA PRO A 111 -19.83 -9.49 -11.17
C PRO A 111 -20.19 -9.73 -12.65
N ASP A 112 -21.47 -9.91 -12.95
CA ASP A 112 -22.08 -10.06 -14.27
C ASP A 112 -22.01 -8.82 -15.19
N SER A 113 -21.88 -7.63 -14.60
CA SER A 113 -21.72 -6.38 -15.35
C SER A 113 -20.28 -6.14 -15.81
N ASN A 114 -19.32 -6.90 -15.30
CA ASN A 114 -17.91 -6.76 -15.66
C ASN A 114 -17.65 -7.42 -17.01
N CYS A 115 -17.59 -6.60 -18.04
CA CYS A 115 -17.27 -7.04 -19.38
C CYS A 115 -15.77 -7.07 -19.61
N LEU A 116 -15.25 -8.16 -20.17
CA LEU A 116 -13.87 -8.22 -20.62
C LEU A 116 -13.69 -7.29 -21.83
N GLY A 117 -13.25 -6.05 -21.57
CA GLY A 117 -12.86 -5.08 -22.60
C GLY A 117 -11.51 -5.40 -23.26
N GLY A 118 -10.74 -6.32 -22.66
CA GLY A 118 -9.41 -6.73 -23.12
C GLY A 118 -8.73 -7.73 -22.20
N GLY A 119 -9.49 -8.54 -21.45
CA GLY A 119 -8.95 -9.55 -20.53
C GLY A 119 -9.03 -10.95 -21.11
N THR A 120 -8.08 -11.81 -20.76
CA THR A 120 -8.11 -13.24 -21.08
C THR A 120 -8.70 -14.06 -19.93
N GLY A 121 -9.33 -15.17 -20.30
CA GLY A 121 -9.78 -16.19 -19.36
C GLY A 121 -9.33 -17.57 -19.79
N SER A 122 -8.97 -18.42 -18.83
CA SER A 122 -8.61 -19.82 -19.06
C SER A 122 -9.35 -20.70 -18.07
N SER A 123 -9.93 -21.81 -18.54
CA SER A 123 -10.77 -22.70 -17.72
C SER A 123 -10.34 -24.15 -17.85
N HIS A 124 -9.30 -24.59 -17.12
CA HIS A 124 -8.81 -25.98 -17.08
C HIS A 124 -8.04 -26.25 -15.77
N HIS A 125 -7.56 -27.48 -15.59
CA HIS A 125 -6.58 -27.80 -14.55
C HIS A 125 -5.29 -27.04 -14.85
N GLY A 126 -4.87 -26.15 -13.95
CA GLY A 126 -3.75 -25.25 -14.21
C GLY A 126 -4.12 -24.11 -15.15
N ALA A 127 -5.22 -23.39 -14.86
CA ALA A 127 -5.58 -22.19 -15.61
C ALA A 127 -4.37 -21.23 -15.64
N TYR A 128 -4.12 -20.67 -16.81
CA TYR A 128 -3.05 -19.71 -17.01
C TYR A 128 -3.53 -18.54 -17.84
N ILE A 129 -3.01 -17.36 -17.53
CA ILE A 129 -3.19 -16.13 -18.30
C ILE A 129 -1.79 -15.63 -18.65
N LYS A 130 -1.60 -15.12 -19.87
CA LYS A 130 -0.42 -14.35 -20.26
C LYS A 130 -0.89 -13.06 -20.91
N GLU A 131 -0.48 -11.93 -20.35
CA GLU A 131 -0.93 -10.60 -20.78
C GLU A 131 0.18 -9.56 -20.72
N ASP A 132 0.15 -8.62 -21.65
CA ASP A 132 1.05 -7.47 -21.66
C ASP A 132 0.43 -6.35 -20.82
N LEU A 133 1.05 -6.08 -19.67
CA LEU A 133 0.52 -5.15 -18.68
C LEU A 133 1.27 -3.83 -18.71
N GLN A 134 0.52 -2.74 -18.58
CA GLN A 134 1.07 -1.39 -18.42
C GLN A 134 1.35 -1.08 -16.95
N PRO A 135 2.45 -0.36 -16.65
CA PRO A 135 2.80 0.04 -15.29
C PRO A 135 1.76 0.99 -14.72
N ASP A 136 1.62 0.99 -13.40
CA ASP A 136 0.67 1.82 -12.64
C ASP A 136 -0.81 1.69 -13.02
N THR A 137 -1.16 0.75 -13.90
CA THR A 137 -2.55 0.39 -14.18
C THR A 137 -3.01 -0.64 -13.16
N ILE A 138 -4.17 -0.40 -12.54
CA ILE A 138 -4.77 -1.32 -11.57
C ILE A 138 -5.54 -2.39 -12.32
N TYR A 139 -5.07 -3.63 -12.19
CA TYR A 139 -5.74 -4.82 -12.67
C TYR A 139 -6.43 -5.53 -11.51
N THR A 140 -7.45 -6.33 -11.81
CA THR A 140 -8.04 -7.26 -10.85
C THR A 140 -7.98 -8.67 -11.42
N LEU A 141 -7.24 -9.55 -10.75
CA LEU A 141 -7.22 -10.97 -11.06
C LEU A 141 -8.32 -11.66 -10.25
N VAL A 142 -9.18 -12.39 -10.94
CA VAL A 142 -10.27 -13.15 -10.34
C VAL A 142 -9.98 -14.65 -10.53
N VAL A 143 -10.01 -15.38 -9.42
CA VAL A 143 -9.94 -16.85 -9.38
C VAL A 143 -11.31 -17.38 -9.01
N THR A 144 -11.84 -18.28 -9.83
CA THR A 144 -13.07 -19.02 -9.55
C THR A 144 -12.93 -20.48 -9.99
N SER A 145 -13.99 -21.27 -9.83
CA SER A 145 -14.06 -22.65 -10.32
C SER A 145 -15.32 -22.83 -11.16
N VAL A 146 -15.29 -23.78 -12.12
CA VAL A 146 -16.50 -24.18 -12.84
C VAL A 146 -17.33 -25.23 -12.07
N SER A 147 -16.86 -25.65 -10.87
CA SER A 147 -17.55 -26.59 -9.99
C SER A 147 -18.01 -25.92 -8.69
N ALA A 148 -19.33 -25.91 -8.46
CA ALA A 148 -19.99 -25.27 -7.32
C ALA A 148 -19.72 -25.94 -5.96
N SER A 149 -19.42 -27.23 -6.00
CA SER A 149 -19.75 -28.14 -4.89
C SER A 149 -18.57 -28.47 -3.99
N THR A 150 -17.37 -28.00 -4.32
CA THR A 150 -16.14 -28.44 -3.66
C THR A 150 -15.32 -27.26 -3.20
N ALA A 151 -14.98 -27.23 -1.91
CA ALA A 151 -14.05 -26.25 -1.38
C ALA A 151 -12.69 -26.47 -2.04
N ALA A 152 -12.04 -25.40 -2.46
CA ALA A 152 -10.76 -25.49 -3.13
C ALA A 152 -9.81 -24.45 -2.56
N SER A 153 -8.63 -24.86 -2.11
CA SER A 153 -7.50 -23.96 -1.92
C SER A 153 -6.81 -23.72 -3.25
N PHE A 154 -6.29 -22.52 -3.48
CA PHE A 154 -5.50 -22.22 -4.66
C PHE A 154 -4.26 -21.40 -4.34
N THR A 155 -3.29 -21.47 -5.27
CA THR A 155 -2.12 -20.61 -5.35
C THR A 155 -1.98 -20.14 -6.79
N VAL A 156 -1.81 -18.84 -6.99
CA VAL A 156 -1.49 -18.20 -8.27
C VAL A 156 -0.05 -17.74 -8.22
N ASP A 157 0.78 -18.23 -9.13
CA ASP A 157 2.14 -17.78 -9.32
C ASP A 157 2.20 -16.68 -10.37
N PHE A 158 2.92 -15.60 -10.06
CA PHE A 158 3.16 -14.46 -10.94
C PHE A 158 4.56 -14.59 -11.57
N LYS A 159 4.66 -14.41 -12.89
CA LYS A 159 5.93 -14.44 -13.64
C LYS A 159 5.96 -13.30 -14.64
N GLY A 160 7.01 -12.49 -14.66
CA GLY A 160 7.24 -11.40 -15.62
C GLY A 160 8.57 -10.73 -15.32
N GLU A 161 9.07 -9.87 -16.20
CA GLU A 161 10.14 -8.96 -15.79
C GLU A 161 9.57 -7.93 -14.82
N GLY A 162 10.22 -7.73 -13.67
CA GLY A 162 9.81 -6.76 -12.67
C GLY A 162 8.97 -7.31 -11.53
N HIS A 163 8.17 -6.43 -10.94
CA HIS A 163 7.46 -6.69 -9.70
C HIS A 163 5.95 -6.57 -9.86
N VAL A 164 5.23 -7.39 -9.10
CA VAL A 164 3.77 -7.32 -8.96
C VAL A 164 3.44 -6.81 -7.57
N TYR A 165 2.66 -5.74 -7.52
CA TYR A 165 2.28 -5.04 -6.30
C TYR A 165 0.81 -5.28 -6.03
N ILE A 166 0.51 -6.03 -4.97
CA ILE A 166 -0.87 -6.31 -4.57
C ILE A 166 -1.49 -5.06 -3.94
N ILE A 167 -2.72 -4.78 -4.35
CA ILE A 167 -3.59 -3.75 -3.80
C ILE A 167 -4.65 -4.52 -3.02
N GLU A 168 -4.43 -4.66 -1.71
CA GLU A 168 -5.43 -5.33 -0.88
C GLU A 168 -6.70 -4.48 -0.82
N PRO A 169 -7.89 -5.06 -1.08
CA PRO A 169 -9.13 -4.36 -0.80
C PRO A 169 -9.14 -4.08 0.69
N SER A 170 -9.22 -2.81 1.10
CA SER A 170 -9.35 -2.45 2.51
C SER A 170 -10.66 -3.08 3.01
N SER A 171 -10.54 -4.24 3.66
CA SER A 171 -11.68 -5.08 4.07
C SER A 171 -12.56 -4.40 5.14
N GLU A 172 -12.19 -3.19 5.56
CA GLU A 172 -12.80 -2.45 6.66
C GLU A 172 -13.09 -0.97 6.32
N GLY A 173 -13.20 -0.62 5.02
CA GLY A 173 -13.57 0.75 4.62
C GLY A 173 -12.48 1.80 4.88
N GLY A 174 -11.22 1.36 5.04
CA GLY A 174 -10.09 2.26 5.21
C GLY A 174 -9.61 2.88 3.90
N ILE A 175 -8.91 4.00 4.00
CA ILE A 175 -8.23 4.68 2.89
C ILE A 175 -7.09 3.76 2.40
N PRO A 176 -7.09 3.30 1.14
CA PRO A 176 -6.13 2.33 0.62
C PRO A 176 -4.84 3.02 0.14
N ASP A 177 -4.17 3.78 1.01
CA ASP A 177 -2.94 4.48 0.66
C ASP A 177 -1.69 3.93 1.36
N GLY A 178 -1.84 2.92 2.22
CA GLY A 178 -0.72 2.29 2.94
C GLY A 178 -0.42 2.89 4.32
N ARG A 179 -1.26 3.80 4.82
CA ARG A 179 -1.15 4.26 6.22
C ARG A 179 -1.61 3.18 7.20
N ILE A 180 -1.03 3.17 8.40
CA ILE A 180 -1.43 2.31 9.51
C ILE A 180 -2.81 2.74 10.03
N ASN A 181 -3.04 4.05 10.23
CA ASN A 181 -4.32 4.60 10.73
C ASN A 181 -5.40 4.74 9.64
N ARG A 182 -5.63 3.67 8.86
CA ARG A 182 -6.41 3.69 7.61
C ARG A 182 -7.90 4.03 7.73
N LYS A 183 -8.52 3.89 8.91
CA LYS A 183 -9.97 4.08 9.13
C LYS A 183 -10.30 5.46 9.69
N ASP A 184 -9.31 6.18 10.20
CA ASP A 184 -9.53 7.43 10.93
C ASP A 184 -8.96 8.63 10.18
N ALA A 185 -9.77 9.68 10.05
CA ALA A 185 -9.31 10.99 9.63
C ALA A 185 -8.72 11.75 10.83
N GLY A 186 -7.52 11.35 11.25
CA GLY A 186 -6.80 12.00 12.35
C GLY A 186 -6.04 13.26 11.91
N PRO A 187 -5.51 14.06 12.86
CA PRO A 187 -4.66 15.22 12.58
C PRO A 187 -3.26 14.83 12.06
N VAL A 188 -2.97 13.54 11.98
CA VAL A 188 -1.74 12.97 11.41
C VAL A 188 -2.08 11.69 10.64
N VAL A 189 -1.21 11.34 9.71
CA VAL A 189 -1.22 10.06 9.00
C VAL A 189 0.11 9.35 9.25
N VAL A 190 0.04 8.06 9.57
CA VAL A 190 1.22 7.28 9.97
C VAL A 190 1.46 6.19 8.95
N PHE A 191 2.62 6.20 8.30
CA PHE A 191 3.04 5.18 7.34
C PHE A 191 4.15 4.32 7.94
N PRO A 192 4.15 3.01 7.69
CA PRO A 192 5.31 2.18 7.99
C PRO A 192 6.47 2.56 7.05
N ASP A 193 7.69 2.53 7.59
CA ASP A 193 8.91 2.59 6.80
C ASP A 193 9.40 1.17 6.44
N TYR A 194 10.15 1.03 5.35
CA TYR A 194 10.62 -0.27 4.85
C TYR A 194 11.61 -0.96 5.81
N GLU A 195 12.30 -0.19 6.67
CA GLU A 195 13.24 -0.74 7.65
C GLU A 195 12.59 -1.06 9.00
N GLY A 196 11.25 -1.01 9.10
CA GLY A 196 10.52 -1.25 10.34
C GLY A 196 10.38 -0.02 11.24
N GLY A 197 10.58 1.17 10.67
CA GLY A 197 10.27 2.46 11.31
C GLY A 197 8.87 2.98 10.98
N ILE A 198 8.62 4.25 11.24
CA ILE A 198 7.43 4.98 10.78
C ILE A 198 7.78 6.37 10.23
N HIS A 199 6.96 6.85 9.31
CA HIS A 199 6.88 8.24 8.90
C HIS A 199 5.53 8.82 9.32
N VAL A 200 5.54 10.00 9.95
CA VAL A 200 4.33 10.70 10.37
C VAL A 200 4.19 11.98 9.55
N TYR A 201 3.06 12.13 8.85
CA TYR A 201 2.76 13.30 8.04
C TYR A 201 1.52 14.04 8.56
N SER A 202 1.39 15.30 8.18
CA SER A 202 0.10 16.01 8.23
C SER A 202 -0.86 15.48 7.16
N PRO A 203 -2.17 15.74 7.27
CA PRO A 203 -3.14 15.36 6.24
C PRO A 203 -2.85 15.97 4.86
N GLU A 204 -2.12 17.10 4.81
CA GLU A 204 -1.67 17.76 3.59
C GLU A 204 -0.39 17.16 2.99
N GLY A 205 0.17 16.12 3.61
CA GLY A 205 1.38 15.44 3.13
C GLY A 205 2.69 16.07 3.57
N VAL A 206 2.68 16.94 4.59
CA VAL A 206 3.92 17.51 5.15
C VAL A 206 4.52 16.52 6.14
N LEU A 207 5.79 16.11 5.96
CA LEU A 207 6.49 15.24 6.89
C LEU A 207 6.71 15.97 8.23
N LEU A 208 6.17 15.41 9.32
CA LEU A 208 6.25 15.99 10.67
C LEU A 208 7.40 15.38 11.47
N THR A 209 7.53 14.05 11.44
CA THR A 209 8.64 13.33 12.08
C THR A 209 8.82 11.94 11.47
N THR A 210 10.01 11.36 11.66
CA THR A 210 10.33 9.98 11.30
C THR A 210 10.88 9.27 12.54
N VAL A 211 10.61 7.97 12.67
CA VAL A 211 11.23 7.14 13.71
C VAL A 211 11.74 5.87 13.04
N SER A 212 13.06 5.69 13.04
CA SER A 212 13.72 4.50 12.51
C SER A 212 13.50 3.27 13.39
N SER A 213 13.69 2.08 12.83
CA SER A 213 13.71 0.84 13.63
C SER A 213 14.81 0.86 14.69
N ALA A 214 15.98 1.44 14.40
CA ALA A 214 17.04 1.61 15.38
C ALA A 214 16.62 2.48 16.58
N GLU A 215 15.82 3.53 16.36
CA GLU A 215 15.24 4.34 17.45
C GLU A 215 14.20 3.54 18.26
N PHE A 216 13.37 2.72 17.62
CA PHE A 216 12.47 1.80 18.33
C PHE A 216 13.24 0.78 19.17
N ASP A 217 14.26 0.15 18.60
CA ASP A 217 15.06 -0.88 19.25
C ASP A 217 15.87 -0.31 20.42
N ALA A 218 16.38 0.92 20.29
CA ALA A 218 17.12 1.59 21.36
C ALA A 218 16.28 1.82 22.62
N VAL A 219 14.98 2.03 22.47
CA VAL A 219 14.04 2.18 23.60
C VAL A 219 13.60 0.83 24.16
N GLY A 220 13.49 -0.20 23.31
CA GLY A 220 13.06 -1.54 23.72
C GLY A 220 11.59 -1.56 24.16
N VAL A 221 11.23 -2.42 25.12
CA VAL A 221 9.93 -2.37 25.80
C VAL A 221 10.19 -1.97 27.26
N PRO A 222 9.76 -0.78 27.70
CA PRO A 222 10.04 -0.33 29.06
C PRO A 222 9.18 -1.10 30.07
N SER A 223 9.72 -1.39 31.25
CA SER A 223 9.01 -2.17 32.29
C SER A 223 8.16 -1.32 33.24
N ASP A 224 8.55 -0.07 33.46
CA ASP A 224 8.07 0.72 34.59
C ASP A 224 7.13 1.86 34.15
N GLU A 225 7.48 2.56 33.07
CA GLU A 225 6.72 3.67 32.52
C GLU A 225 6.85 3.74 31.00
N ASN A 226 5.87 4.37 30.35
CA ASN A 226 5.93 4.58 28.91
C ASN A 226 7.14 5.47 28.57
N ALA A 227 7.88 5.13 27.52
CA ALA A 227 9.10 5.83 27.14
C ALA A 227 8.88 6.68 25.89
N ILE A 228 9.26 7.95 25.92
CA ILE A 228 9.25 8.79 24.72
C ILE A 228 10.38 8.31 23.80
N ILE A 229 10.03 7.94 22.57
CA ILE A 229 11.00 7.62 21.53
C ILE A 229 11.46 8.91 20.84
N LYS A 230 10.51 9.78 20.47
CA LYS A 230 10.79 11.02 19.75
C LYS A 230 9.71 12.07 19.99
N GLN A 231 10.10 13.34 19.99
CA GLN A 231 9.19 14.47 20.05
C GLN A 231 9.66 15.59 19.12
N GLU A 232 8.87 15.89 18.09
CA GLU A 232 9.23 16.81 17.01
C GLU A 232 7.97 17.33 16.31
N SER A 233 7.98 18.59 15.85
CA SER A 233 6.88 19.18 15.06
C SER A 233 5.48 19.03 15.66
N GLY A 234 5.36 19.06 16.99
CA GLY A 234 4.08 18.88 17.69
C GLY A 234 3.56 17.44 17.74
N VAL A 235 4.35 16.47 17.28
CA VAL A 235 4.10 15.03 17.38
C VAL A 235 4.98 14.44 18.47
N THR A 236 4.43 13.53 19.28
CA THR A 236 5.20 12.72 20.24
C THR A 236 4.98 11.24 19.96
N VAL A 237 6.06 10.50 19.74
CA VAL A 237 6.05 9.05 19.55
C VAL A 237 6.55 8.38 20.83
N VAL A 238 5.76 7.45 21.34
CA VAL A 238 5.94 6.83 22.66
C VAL A 238 5.91 5.32 22.50
N ARG A 239 6.77 4.63 23.25
CA ARG A 239 6.73 3.19 23.46
C ARG A 239 5.97 2.90 24.74
N LEU A 240 4.91 2.11 24.65
CA LEU A 240 4.12 1.72 25.82
C LEU A 240 4.78 0.56 26.57
N THR A 241 4.51 0.46 27.86
CA THR A 241 4.94 -0.67 28.71
C THR A 241 4.37 -2.02 28.24
N THR A 242 3.26 -1.98 27.49
CA THR A 242 2.64 -3.14 26.84
C THR A 242 3.39 -3.61 25.58
N GLY A 243 4.35 -2.81 25.08
CA GLY A 243 5.05 -3.09 23.82
C GLY A 243 4.32 -2.60 22.58
N GLU A 244 3.24 -1.83 22.73
CA GLU A 244 2.62 -1.08 21.63
C GLU A 244 3.36 0.24 21.38
N TYR A 245 3.10 0.86 20.23
CA TYR A 245 3.56 2.21 19.89
C TYR A 245 2.39 3.18 19.97
N GLN A 246 2.65 4.41 20.43
CA GLN A 246 1.66 5.48 20.52
C GLN A 246 2.18 6.74 19.82
N VAL A 247 1.34 7.35 18.99
CA VAL A 247 1.55 8.65 18.36
C VAL A 247 0.54 9.63 18.94
N ASN A 248 1.04 10.72 19.48
CA ASN A 248 0.23 11.82 20.00
C ASN A 248 0.42 13.05 19.10
N ALA A 249 -0.68 13.69 18.74
CA ALA A 249 -0.69 14.95 17.99
C ALA A 249 -1.90 15.79 18.42
N TYR A 250 -1.81 17.12 18.27
CA TYR A 250 -2.94 17.99 18.55
C TYR A 250 -3.80 18.22 17.31
N THR A 251 -5.12 18.18 17.47
CA THR A 251 -6.07 18.55 16.43
C THR A 251 -6.09 20.06 16.22
N TRP A 252 -6.74 20.52 15.14
CA TRP A 252 -6.93 21.95 14.88
C TRP A 252 -7.76 22.65 15.97
N GLU A 253 -8.55 21.90 16.76
CA GLU A 253 -9.29 22.38 17.93
C GLU A 253 -8.42 22.39 19.22
N GLY A 254 -7.16 21.96 19.14
CA GLY A 254 -6.27 21.86 20.30
C GLY A 254 -6.53 20.66 21.21
N LYS A 255 -7.33 19.67 20.77
CA LYS A 255 -7.52 18.41 21.50
C LYS A 255 -6.37 17.45 21.21
N LEU A 256 -5.99 16.65 22.20
CA LEU A 256 -4.99 15.61 22.00
C LEU A 256 -5.61 14.42 21.27
N TYR A 257 -5.13 14.15 20.07
CA TYR A 257 -5.38 12.90 19.36
C TYR A 257 -4.31 11.88 19.75
N THR A 258 -4.75 10.68 20.10
CA THR A 258 -3.90 9.55 20.47
C THR A 258 -4.18 8.39 19.52
N PHE A 259 -3.13 7.88 18.89
CA PHE A 259 -3.15 6.73 17.99
C PHE A 259 -2.19 5.66 18.51
N ILE A 260 -2.68 4.44 18.73
CA ILE A 260 -1.91 3.33 19.32
C ILE A 260 -1.95 2.15 18.35
N PHE A 261 -0.80 1.53 18.06
CA PHE A 261 -0.69 0.40 17.14
C PHE A 261 0.37 -0.62 17.58
N ASP A 262 0.20 -1.88 17.18
CA ASP A 262 1.04 -2.99 17.64
C ASP A 262 2.42 -3.02 16.96
N ALA A 263 2.42 -2.90 15.63
CA ALA A 263 3.61 -2.98 14.79
C ALA A 263 3.62 -1.90 13.69
N PRO A 264 4.80 -1.46 13.23
CA PRO A 264 4.94 -0.51 12.12
C PRO A 264 4.72 -1.22 10.78
N THR A 265 3.49 -1.72 10.56
CA THR A 265 3.08 -2.38 9.32
C THR A 265 1.68 -1.93 8.91
N THR A 266 1.37 -2.01 7.62
CA THR A 266 0.08 -1.57 7.04
C THR A 266 -1.13 -2.28 7.62
N ASP A 267 -0.95 -3.51 8.13
CA ASP A 267 -2.00 -4.39 8.64
C ASP A 267 -2.03 -4.52 10.16
N SER A 268 -1.24 -3.69 10.83
CA SER A 268 -1.22 -3.64 12.28
C SER A 268 -2.59 -3.28 12.85
N ALA A 269 -2.99 -3.99 13.91
CA ALA A 269 -4.14 -3.58 14.70
C ALA A 269 -3.83 -2.23 15.37
N TYR A 270 -4.86 -1.40 15.51
CA TYR A 270 -4.73 -0.11 16.16
C TYR A 270 -6.04 0.37 16.79
N THR A 271 -5.90 1.36 17.66
CA THR A 271 -7.00 2.17 18.17
C THR A 271 -6.63 3.65 18.08
N SER A 272 -7.62 4.51 17.93
CA SER A 272 -7.42 5.96 18.03
C SER A 272 -8.55 6.62 18.82
N PHE A 273 -8.27 7.76 19.44
CA PHE A 273 -9.26 8.57 20.15
C PHE A 273 -8.76 10.01 20.35
N GLU A 274 -9.70 10.93 20.57
CA GLU A 274 -9.42 12.30 20.98
C GLU A 274 -9.75 12.48 22.46
N ALA A 275 -8.90 13.23 23.18
CA ALA A 275 -9.21 13.66 24.52
C ALA A 275 -10.44 14.60 24.52
N SER A 276 -11.37 14.35 25.45
CA SER A 276 -12.61 15.13 25.64
C SER A 276 -12.36 16.54 26.16
#